data_AF-A0A536WC81-F1
#
_entry.id   AF-A0A536WC81-F1
#
_cell.length_a   1.000
_cell.length_b   1.000
_cell.length_c   1.000
_cell.angle_alpha   90.00
_cell.angle_beta   90.00
_cell.angle_gamma   90.00
#
_symmetry.space_group_name_H-M   'P 1'
#
loop_
_entity.id
_entity.type
_entity.pdbx_description
1 polymer ?
#
loop_
_entity_poly.entity_id
_entity_poly.type
_entity_poly.pdbx_seq_one_letter_code
_entity_poly.pdbx_strand_id
1 'polypeptide(L)' 'MKFLCLICAEKMMEHMPEPDAERHYEEYREFTEAISKSGHFIGVNRLLPPNAATTVRVRQGKVSVTDGPYAETKE' A
#
# COMPACT_ATOMS: atom_id res chain seq x y z
N MET A 1 -19.88 5.92 8.34
CA MET A 1 -18.77 5.13 8.95
C MET A 1 -17.54 5.25 8.06
N LYS A 2 -16.34 5.01 8.58
CA LYS A 2 -15.09 5.09 7.81
C LYS A 2 -14.41 3.72 7.79
N PHE A 3 -13.74 3.40 6.69
CA PHE A 3 -13.03 2.14 6.49
C PHE A 3 -11.60 2.41 6.05
N LEU A 4 -10.70 1.51 6.42
CA LEU A 4 -9.33 1.48 5.91
C LEU A 4 -9.23 0.32 4.90
N CYS A 5 -8.94 0.63 3.65
CA CYS A 5 -8.69 -0.34 2.60
C CYS A 5 -7.18 -0.51 2.43
N LEU A 6 -6.65 -1.70 2.76
CA LEU A 6 -5.24 -2.01 2.62
C LEU A 6 -5.00 -2.65 1.24
N ILE A 7 -4.02 -2.14 0.49
CA ILE A 7 -3.59 -2.70 -0.79
C ILE A 7 -2.29 -3.48 -0.54
N CYS A 8 -2.39 -4.81 -0.62
CA CYS A 8 -1.28 -5.76 -0.48
C CYS A 8 -0.91 -6.29 -1.88
N ALA A 9 -0.15 -5.52 -2.64
CA ALA A 9 0.15 -5.81 -4.05
C ALA A 9 1.47 -5.18 -4.51
N GLU A 10 2.59 -5.52 -3.86
CA GLU A 10 3.89 -4.87 -4.10
C GLU A 10 4.37 -5.01 -5.55
N LYS A 11 4.39 -6.24 -6.08
CA LYS A 11 4.94 -6.57 -7.41
C LYS A 11 3.89 -7.04 -8.42
N MET A 12 2.61 -6.87 -8.09
CA MET A 12 1.52 -7.39 -8.90
C MET A 12 1.56 -6.84 -10.34
N MET A 13 1.83 -5.54 -10.49
CA MET A 13 2.00 -4.89 -11.80
C MET A 13 3.26 -5.34 -12.55
N GLU A 14 4.36 -5.61 -11.85
CA GLU A 14 5.63 -6.06 -12.46
C GLU A 14 5.51 -7.44 -13.11
N HIS A 15 4.52 -8.23 -12.71
CA HIS A 15 4.26 -9.57 -13.23
C HIS A 15 3.19 -9.61 -14.34
N MET A 16 2.61 -8.47 -14.69
CA MET A 16 1.65 -8.37 -15.79
C MET A 16 2.33 -8.07 -17.12
N PRO A 17 1.75 -8.52 -18.25
CA PRO A 17 2.03 -7.92 -19.54
C PRO A 17 1.76 -6.41 -19.50
N GLU A 18 2.61 -5.61 -20.14
CA GLU A 18 2.50 -4.14 -20.19
C GLU A 18 1.08 -3.62 -20.53
N PRO A 19 0.40 -4.10 -21.59
CA PRO A 19 -0.96 -3.61 -21.90
C PRO A 19 -1.99 -3.97 -20.82
N ASP A 20 -1.79 -5.05 -20.07
CA ASP A 20 -2.65 -5.41 -18.94
C ASP A 20 -2.40 -4.52 -17.72
N ALA A 21 -1.13 -4.20 -17.45
CA ALA A 21 -0.74 -3.27 -16.38
C ALA A 21 -1.28 -1.85 -16.64
N GLU A 22 -1.19 -1.35 -17.87
CA GLU A 22 -1.74 -0.06 -18.27
C GLU A 22 -3.26 -0.02 -18.09
N ARG A 23 -3.97 -1.04 -18.58
CA ARG A 23 -5.42 -1.15 -18.41
C ARG A 23 -5.81 -1.18 -16.93
N HIS A 24 -5.10 -1.96 -16.11
CA HIS A 24 -5.36 -2.02 -14.67
C HIS A 24 -5.14 -0.66 -13.99
N TYR A 25 -4.12 0.08 -14.42
CA TYR A 25 -3.85 1.42 -13.90
C TYR A 25 -4.96 2.42 -14.25
N GLU A 26 -5.50 2.35 -15.48
CA GLU A 26 -6.65 3.18 -15.87
C GLU A 26 -7.91 2.84 -15.07
N GLU A 27 -8.23 1.55 -14.89
CA GLU A 27 -9.37 1.11 -14.05
C GLU A 27 -9.23 1.61 -12.60
N TYR A 28 -8.02 1.54 -12.04
CA TYR A 28 -7.70 2.07 -10.72
C TYR A 28 -7.93 3.59 -10.64
N ARG A 29 -7.51 4.33 -11.68
CA ARG A 29 -7.70 5.79 -11.78
C ARG A 29 -9.18 6.17 -11.85
N GLU A 30 -9.94 5.49 -12.70
CA GLU A 30 -11.39 5.71 -12.86
C GLU A 30 -12.16 5.45 -11.56
N PHE A 31 -11.85 4.33 -10.89
CA PHE A 31 -12.45 4.02 -9.59
C PHE A 31 -12.15 5.12 -8.56
N THR A 32 -10.88 5.54 -8.47
CA THR A 32 -10.44 6.60 -7.54
C THR A 32 -11.17 7.91 -7.79
N GLU A 33 -11.35 8.30 -9.05
CA GLU A 33 -12.09 9.50 -9.42
C GLU A 33 -13.57 9.39 -9.03
N ALA A 34 -14.21 8.24 -9.26
CA ALA A 34 -15.60 8.00 -8.92
C ALA A 34 -15.85 8.04 -7.40
N ILE A 35 -15.00 7.42 -6.59
CA ILE A 35 -15.13 7.43 -5.13
C ILE A 35 -14.81 8.81 -4.53
N SER A 36 -13.96 9.59 -5.21
CA SER A 36 -13.71 10.99 -4.86
C SER A 36 -14.93 11.86 -5.10
N LYS A 37 -15.51 11.81 -6.31
CA LYS A 37 -16.71 12.58 -6.67
C LYS A 37 -17.93 12.25 -5.81
N SER A 38 -18.06 11.00 -5.38
CA SER A 38 -19.17 10.56 -4.53
C SER A 38 -18.98 10.87 -3.03
N GLY A 39 -17.84 11.45 -2.63
CA GLY A 39 -17.57 11.83 -1.23
C GLY A 39 -17.15 10.66 -0.32
N HIS A 40 -16.86 9.48 -0.89
CA HIS A 40 -16.41 8.31 -0.13
C HIS A 40 -14.88 8.28 0.06
N PHE A 41 -14.13 9.03 -0.75
CA PHE A 41 -12.69 9.13 -0.64
C PHE A 41 -12.26 10.07 0.48
N ILE A 42 -11.59 9.52 1.50
CA ILE A 42 -11.13 10.28 2.68
C ILE A 42 -9.64 10.60 2.60
N GLY A 43 -8.84 9.70 2.02
CA GLY A 43 -7.41 9.87 1.87
C GLY A 43 -6.73 8.64 1.27
N VAL A 44 -5.51 8.83 0.76
CA VAL A 44 -4.68 7.78 0.18
C VAL A 44 -3.22 8.10 0.47
N ASN A 45 -2.39 7.07 0.58
CA ASN A 45 -0.95 7.22 0.53
C ASN A 45 -0.34 5.97 -0.10
N ARG A 46 0.38 6.11 -1.21
CA ARG A 46 1.15 5.00 -1.78
C ARG A 46 2.38 4.81 -0.92
N LEU A 47 2.55 3.60 -0.39
CA LEU A 47 3.73 3.26 0.39
C LEU A 47 4.94 3.03 -0.54
N LEU A 48 6.13 3.32 -0.01
CA LEU A 48 7.38 2.85 -0.60
C LEU A 48 7.54 1.34 -0.35
N PRO A 49 8.46 0.65 -1.06
CA PRO A 49 8.71 -0.77 -0.83
C PRO A 49 9.11 -1.09 0.62
N PRO A 50 8.90 -2.33 1.10
CA PRO A 50 9.14 -2.71 2.49
C PRO A 50 10.57 -2.45 2.97
N ASN A 51 11.56 -2.52 2.08
CA ASN A 51 12.97 -2.26 2.40
C ASN A 51 13.27 -0.79 2.73
N ALA A 52 12.37 0.15 2.40
CA ALA A 52 12.49 1.55 2.78
C ALA A 52 11.89 1.83 4.18
N ALA A 53 11.25 0.83 4.80
CA ALA A 53 10.68 0.97 6.13
C ALA A 53 11.74 0.89 7.23
N THR A 54 11.42 1.45 8.39
CA THR A 54 12.16 1.25 9.64
C THR A 54 11.17 0.83 10.72
N THR A 55 11.43 -0.30 11.36
CA THR A 55 10.59 -0.84 12.43
C THR A 55 11.14 -0.44 13.79
N VAL A 56 10.31 0.22 14.59
CA VAL A 56 10.60 0.56 15.99
C VAL A 56 9.77 -0.34 16.91
N ARG A 57 10.44 -1.01 17.85
CA ARG A 57 9.79 -1.89 18.84
C ARG A 57 10.13 -1.46 20.25
N VAL A 58 9.11 -1.37 21.11
CA VAL A 58 9.27 -1.09 22.54
C VAL A 58 8.89 -2.33 23.34
N ARG A 59 9.82 -2.83 24.18
CA ARG A 59 9.57 -3.95 25.10
C ARG A 59 10.20 -3.66 26.46
N GLN A 60 9.42 -3.80 27.53
CA GLN A 60 9.88 -3.53 28.91
C GLN A 60 10.55 -2.15 29.06
N GLY A 61 10.02 -1.13 28.39
CA GLY A 61 10.58 0.23 28.38
C GLY A 61 11.86 0.41 27.56
N LYS A 62 12.38 -0.64 26.90
CA LYS A 62 13.54 -0.56 26.00
C LYS A 62 13.10 -0.44 24.54
N VAL A 63 13.75 0.45 23.80
CA VAL A 63 13.53 0.69 22.37
C VAL A 63 14.57 -0.08 21.55
N SER A 64 14.13 -0.78 20.50
CA SER A 64 14.98 -1.36 19.46
C SER A 64 14.50 -0.89 18.10
N VAL A 65 15.43 -0.61 17.19
CA VAL A 65 15.15 -0.15 15.82
C VAL A 65 15.79 -1.13 14.84
N THR A 66 15.05 -1.52 13.82
CA THR A 66 15.53 -2.41 12.75
C THR A 66 15.10 -1.86 11.39
N ASP A 67 15.99 -1.89 10.41
CA ASP A 67 15.64 -1.57 9.03
C ASP A 67 14.73 -2.67 8.47
N GLY A 68 13.80 -2.29 7.60
CA GLY A 68 12.81 -3.18 7.01
C GLY A 68 11.45 -3.21 7.72
N PRO A 69 10.52 -4.03 7.19
CA PRO A 69 9.13 -4.09 7.65
C PRO A 69 8.99 -4.73 9.04
N TYR A 70 7.78 -4.69 9.60
CA TYR A 70 7.48 -5.30 10.90
C TYR A 70 7.80 -6.80 10.96
N ALA A 71 7.52 -7.49 9.85
CA ALA A 71 7.79 -8.90 9.63
C ALA A 71 7.98 -9.13 8.12
N GLU A 72 8.79 -10.11 7.76
CA GLU A 72 8.83 -10.65 6.40
C GLU A 72 7.51 -11.38 6.12
N THR A 73 6.81 -11.00 5.06
CA THR A 73 5.55 -11.62 4.63
C THR A 73 5.70 -12.15 3.21
N LYS A 74 4.93 -13.20 2.89
CA LYS A 74 4.79 -13.67 1.51
C LYS A 74 3.55 -13.01 0.94
N GLU A 75 3.74 -11.90 0.26
CA GLU A 75 2.68 -11.16 -0.46
C GLU A 75 2.95 -11.18 -1.97
#